data_AF-C6E5Z1-F1
#
_entry.id   AF-C6E5Z1-F1
#
_cell.length_a   1.000
_cell.length_b   1.000
_cell.length_c   1.000
_cell.angle_alpha   90.00
_cell.angle_beta   90.00
_cell.angle_gamma   90.00
#
_symmetry.space_group_name_H-M   'P 1'
#
loop_
_entity.id
_entity.type
_entity.pdbx_description
1 polymer ?
#
loop_
_entity_poly.entity_id
_entity_poly.type
_entity_poly.pdbx_seq_one_letter_code
_entity_poly.pdbx_strand_id
1 'polypeptide(L)'
;MFDDPLKLFLGLLTGILFGFLLQKGQVAKFQVILGQLLLKDWTVVKIMGTAVAVGTIGVNILVAAGMASLHIQTASLARVVAGGVVFGIGMAIFGLCPGTSVAASGEGHRDAMVGVVGMLCGAGAYVALFPKLQLFFKAFPDFGKVTLPQLTDTPTLVWVVAVAVVLGIVLTLLERVGRHMASRG
;
A
#
# COMPACT_ATOMS: atom_id res chain seq x y z
N MET A 1 7.63 12.09 -23.22
CA MET A 1 7.49 12.66 -21.86
C MET A 1 8.31 11.77 -20.93
N PHE A 2 9.63 11.90 -20.99
CA PHE A 2 10.57 11.18 -20.12
C PHE A 2 11.18 12.23 -19.20
N ASP A 3 11.11 12.00 -17.89
CA ASP A 3 11.74 12.87 -16.89
C ASP A 3 13.26 12.92 -17.05
N ASP A 4 13.91 13.87 -16.37
CA ASP A 4 15.37 14.00 -16.34
C ASP A 4 16.06 12.64 -16.10
N PRO A 5 17.13 12.29 -16.84
CA PRO A 5 17.83 11.01 -16.70
C PRO A 5 18.25 10.68 -15.25
N LEU A 6 18.57 11.73 -14.48
CA LEU A 6 18.92 11.63 -13.07
C LEU A 6 17.74 11.14 -12.21
N LYS A 7 16.51 11.58 -12.48
CA LYS A 7 15.32 11.13 -11.76
C LYS A 7 15.02 9.65 -12.05
N LEU A 8 15.20 9.23 -13.31
CA LEU A 8 15.06 7.83 -13.70
C LEU A 8 16.10 6.94 -12.99
N PHE A 9 17.34 7.40 -12.89
CA PHE A 9 18.39 6.70 -12.17
C PHE A 9 18.11 6.59 -10.66
N LEU A 10 17.65 7.68 -10.02
CA LEU A 10 17.23 7.66 -8.62
C LEU A 10 16.04 6.72 -8.39
N GLY A 11 15.08 6.71 -9.32
CA GLY A 11 13.95 5.77 -9.29
C GLY A 11 14.40 4.30 -9.38
N LEU A 12 15.36 4.01 -10.26
CA LEU A 12 15.94 2.67 -10.38
C LEU A 12 16.68 2.26 -9.10
N LEU A 13 17.51 3.14 -8.55
CA LEU A 13 18.28 2.88 -7.33
C LEU A 13 17.37 2.62 -6.13
N THR A 14 16.34 3.45 -5.95
CA THR A 14 15.35 3.29 -4.87
C THR A 14 14.52 2.03 -5.05
N GLY A 15 14.17 1.67 -6.28
CA GLY A 15 13.50 0.40 -6.61
C GLY A 15 14.33 -0.83 -6.28
N ILE A 16 15.63 -0.82 -6.61
CA ILE A 16 16.56 -1.92 -6.26
C ILE A 16 16.67 -2.05 -4.74
N LEU A 17 16.85 -0.93 -4.04
CA LEU A 17 16.95 -0.93 -2.58
C LEU A 17 15.66 -1.45 -1.93
N PHE A 18 14.50 -1.03 -2.42
CA PHE A 18 13.21 -1.51 -1.95
C PHE A 18 13.04 -3.02 -2.18
N GLY A 19 13.38 -3.52 -3.38
CA GLY A 19 13.35 -4.95 -3.70
C GLY A 19 14.27 -5.77 -2.80
N PHE A 20 15.48 -5.30 -2.55
CA PHE A 20 16.43 -5.94 -1.64
C PHE A 20 15.90 -6.02 -0.20
N LEU A 21 15.27 -4.94 0.29
CA LEU A 21 14.65 -4.92 1.62
C LEU A 21 13.47 -5.91 1.73
N LEU A 22 12.66 -6.04 0.67
CA LEU A 22 11.56 -7.01 0.63
C LEU A 22 12.07 -8.46 0.65
N GLN A 23 13.14 -8.76 -0.09
CA GLN A 23 13.78 -10.08 -0.06
C GLN A 23 14.38 -10.39 1.31
N LYS A 24 15.09 -9.42 1.91
CA LYS A 24 15.66 -9.56 3.26
C LYS A 24 14.58 -9.76 4.32
N GLY A 25 13.42 -9.12 4.16
CA GLY A 25 12.25 -9.29 5.02
C GLY A 25 11.50 -10.61 4.83
N GLN A 26 11.90 -11.45 3.87
CA GLN A 26 11.23 -12.69 3.46
C GLN A 26 9.73 -12.53 3.12
N VAL A 27 9.29 -11.30 2.87
CA VAL A 27 7.88 -10.98 2.56
C VAL A 27 7.51 -11.38 1.14
N ALA A 28 8.50 -11.69 0.30
CA ALA A 28 8.33 -12.19 -1.07
C ALA A 28 7.84 -13.66 -1.12
N LYS A 29 7.77 -14.36 0.02
CA LYS A 29 7.32 -15.76 0.07
C LYS A 29 5.79 -15.85 0.19
N PHE A 30 5.19 -16.66 -0.67
CA PHE A 30 3.75 -16.94 -0.67
C PHE A 30 3.23 -17.43 0.70
N GLN A 31 3.97 -18.31 1.37
CA GLN A 31 3.61 -18.86 2.69
C GLN A 31 3.46 -17.77 3.77
N VAL A 32 4.26 -16.70 3.68
CA VAL A 32 4.25 -15.59 4.64
C VAL A 32 3.02 -14.70 4.42
N ILE A 33 2.62 -14.48 3.16
CA ILE A 33 1.43 -13.71 2.80
C ILE A 33 0.15 -14.51 3.10
N LEU A 34 0.14 -15.82 2.82
CA LEU A 34 -0.97 -16.68 3.25
C LEU A 34 -1.09 -16.74 4.77
N GLY A 35 0.04 -16.85 5.50
CA GLY A 35 0.06 -16.82 6.95
C GLY A 35 -0.55 -15.54 7.53
N GLN A 36 -0.35 -14.41 6.85
CA GLN A 36 -1.01 -13.15 7.16
C GLN A 36 -2.52 -13.17 6.86
N LEU A 37 -2.94 -13.66 5.68
CA LEU A 37 -4.35 -13.75 5.30
C LEU A 37 -5.14 -14.70 6.22
N LEU A 38 -4.47 -15.72 6.76
CA LEU A 38 -5.01 -16.65 7.74
C LEU A 38 -4.87 -16.18 9.20
N LEU A 39 -4.39 -14.95 9.43
CA LEU A 39 -4.10 -14.34 10.75
C LEU A 39 -3.21 -15.20 11.66
N LYS A 40 -2.40 -16.08 11.07
CA LYS A 40 -1.48 -16.97 11.80
C LYS A 40 -0.11 -16.32 12.01
N ASP A 41 0.30 -15.46 11.08
CA ASP A 41 1.57 -14.74 11.11
C ASP A 41 1.31 -13.23 11.05
N TRP A 42 1.76 -12.49 12.07
CA TRP A 42 1.57 -11.05 12.19
C TRP A 42 2.76 -10.24 11.65
N THR A 43 3.79 -10.92 11.15
CA THR A 43 5.05 -10.29 10.71
C THR A 43 4.82 -9.26 9.60
N VAL A 44 3.96 -9.56 8.63
CA VAL A 44 3.69 -8.66 7.51
C VAL A 44 2.91 -7.42 7.98
N VAL A 45 1.97 -7.54 8.93
CA VAL A 45 1.25 -6.35 9.46
C VAL A 45 2.26 -5.40 10.12
N LYS A 46 3.20 -5.95 10.90
CA LYS A 46 4.19 -5.14 11.60
C LYS A 46 5.11 -4.40 10.63
N ILE A 47 5.65 -5.10 9.64
CA ILE A 47 6.55 -4.50 8.65
C ILE A 47 5.83 -3.43 7.85
N MET A 48 4.62 -3.71 7.33
CA MET A 48 3.86 -2.74 6.55
C MET A 48 3.38 -1.55 7.39
N GLY A 49 2.91 -1.80 8.62
CA GLY A 49 2.45 -0.76 9.53
C GLY A 49 3.57 0.21 9.93
N THR A 50 4.75 -0.32 10.28
CA THR A 50 5.94 0.50 10.58
C THR A 50 6.44 1.26 9.35
N ALA A 51 6.45 0.63 8.17
CA ALA A 51 6.80 1.29 6.92
C ALA A 51 5.86 2.46 6.60
N VAL A 52 4.54 2.28 6.80
CA VAL A 52 3.54 3.36 6.62
C VAL A 52 3.75 4.48 7.63
N ALA A 53 4.02 4.15 8.90
CA ALA A 53 4.26 5.16 9.93
C ALA A 53 5.52 6.00 9.62
N VAL A 54 6.64 5.34 9.32
CA VAL A 54 7.91 6.01 8.97
C VAL A 54 7.76 6.80 7.67
N GLY A 55 7.11 6.22 6.66
CA GLY A 55 6.87 6.89 5.37
C GLY A 55 6.01 8.13 5.51
N THR A 56 4.95 8.08 6.33
CA THR A 56 4.09 9.23 6.59
C THR A 56 4.88 10.37 7.25
N ILE A 57 5.68 10.07 8.27
CA ILE A 57 6.53 11.07 8.94
C ILE A 57 7.56 11.64 7.96
N GLY A 58 8.28 10.78 7.24
CA GLY A 58 9.32 11.18 6.30
C GLY A 58 8.80 12.08 5.17
N VAL A 59 7.66 11.72 4.57
CA VAL A 59 7.04 12.53 3.51
C VAL A 59 6.59 13.89 4.04
N ASN A 60 6.00 13.96 5.24
CA ASN A 60 5.59 15.23 5.84
C ASN A 60 6.78 16.16 6.11
N ILE A 61 7.92 15.62 6.56
CA ILE A 61 9.16 16.40 6.72
C ILE A 61 9.65 16.94 5.38
N LEU A 62 9.64 16.09 4.34
CA LEU A 62 10.11 16.46 3.00
C LEU A 62 9.23 17.54 2.34
N VAL A 63 7.92 17.49 2.63
CA VAL A 63 6.94 18.50 2.22
C VAL A 63 7.13 19.81 2.99
N ALA A 64 7.37 19.73 4.31
CA ALA A 64 7.67 20.90 5.13
C ALA A 64 8.97 21.60 4.71
N ALA A 65 9.95 20.83 4.22
CA ALA A 65 11.20 21.35 3.66
C ALA A 65 11.07 21.90 2.22
N GLY A 66 9.87 21.87 1.62
CA GLY A 66 9.62 22.38 0.27
C GLY A 66 10.18 21.50 -0.86
N MET A 67 10.72 20.32 -0.55
CA MET A 67 11.35 19.41 -1.53
C MET A 67 10.36 18.43 -2.16
N ALA A 68 9.15 18.29 -1.62
CA ALA A 68 8.11 17.40 -2.14
C ALA A 68 6.74 18.08 -2.17
N SER A 69 5.96 17.83 -3.21
CA SER A 69 4.57 18.29 -3.33
C SER A 69 3.62 17.12 -3.13
N LEU A 70 2.66 17.27 -2.22
CA LEU A 70 1.66 16.26 -1.92
C LEU A 70 0.57 16.28 -3.00
N HIS A 71 0.62 15.37 -3.97
CA HIS A 71 -0.45 15.22 -4.95
C HIS A 71 -1.61 14.42 -4.34
N ILE A 72 -2.55 15.13 -3.72
CA ILE A 72 -3.73 14.52 -3.11
C ILE A 72 -4.72 14.10 -4.20
N GLN A 73 -5.01 12.81 -4.27
CA GLN A 73 -6.04 12.27 -5.14
C GLN A 73 -7.45 12.58 -4.58
N THR A 74 -8.42 12.84 -5.45
CA THR A 74 -9.83 13.06 -5.03
C THR A 74 -10.36 11.84 -4.28
N ALA A 75 -10.76 12.04 -3.03
CA ALA A 75 -11.30 11.01 -2.15
C ALA A 75 -12.77 10.72 -2.50
N SER A 76 -12.99 9.97 -3.58
CA SER A 76 -14.30 9.40 -3.87
C SER A 76 -14.44 8.09 -3.10
N LEU A 77 -15.19 8.12 -2.00
CA LEU A 77 -15.40 6.97 -1.13
C LEU A 77 -15.88 5.74 -1.92
N ALA A 78 -16.79 5.94 -2.88
CA ALA A 78 -17.29 4.88 -3.75
C ALA A 78 -16.17 4.22 -4.57
N ARG A 79 -15.26 5.02 -5.15
CA ARG A 79 -14.11 4.52 -5.93
C ARG A 79 -13.11 3.79 -5.04
N VAL A 80 -12.82 4.32 -3.84
CA VAL A 80 -11.88 3.73 -2.90
C VAL A 80 -12.39 2.40 -2.35
N VAL A 81 -13.66 2.34 -1.92
CA VAL A 81 -14.26 1.12 -1.37
C VAL A 81 -14.40 0.06 -2.46
N ALA A 82 -14.96 0.40 -3.62
CA ALA A 82 -15.11 -0.55 -4.72
C ALA A 82 -13.76 -1.08 -5.21
N GLY A 83 -12.77 -0.19 -5.38
CA GLY A 83 -11.41 -0.56 -5.77
C GLY A 83 -10.73 -1.42 -4.71
N GLY A 84 -10.86 -1.06 -3.43
CA GLY A 84 -10.28 -1.80 -2.31
C GLY A 84 -10.84 -3.21 -2.17
N VAL A 85 -12.15 -3.40 -2.37
CA VAL A 85 -12.78 -4.72 -2.35
C VAL A 85 -12.29 -5.59 -3.50
N VAL A 86 -12.30 -5.08 -4.73
CA VAL A 86 -11.83 -5.84 -5.91
C VAL A 86 -10.34 -6.17 -5.79
N PHE A 87 -9.53 -5.21 -5.34
CA PHE A 87 -8.10 -5.41 -5.09
C PHE A 87 -7.85 -6.46 -4.00
N GLY A 88 -8.61 -6.39 -2.89
CA GLY A 88 -8.52 -7.35 -1.79
C GLY A 88 -8.90 -8.77 -2.22
N ILE A 89 -9.99 -8.94 -2.99
CA ILE A 89 -10.39 -10.24 -3.55
C ILE A 89 -9.30 -10.78 -4.47
N GLY A 90 -8.72 -9.94 -5.34
CA GLY A 90 -7.61 -10.33 -6.20
C GLY A 90 -6.39 -10.82 -5.42
N MET A 91 -6.00 -10.11 -4.37
CA MET A 91 -4.91 -10.55 -3.49
C MET A 91 -5.24 -11.83 -2.72
N ALA A 92 -6.49 -12.02 -2.30
CA ALA A 92 -6.92 -13.22 -1.59
C ALA A 92 -6.86 -14.47 -2.48
N ILE A 93 -7.22 -14.34 -3.76
CA ILE A 93 -7.17 -15.44 -4.74
C ILE A 93 -5.71 -15.72 -5.15
N PHE A 94 -4.93 -14.68 -5.40
CA PHE A 94 -3.56 -14.83 -5.89
C PHE A 94 -2.56 -15.17 -4.78
N GLY A 95 -2.84 -14.77 -3.53
CA GLY A 95 -1.98 -14.99 -2.36
C GLY A 95 -0.63 -14.28 -2.39
N LEU A 96 -0.42 -13.35 -3.33
CA LEU A 96 0.66 -12.36 -3.29
C LEU A 96 0.11 -10.95 -3.46
N CYS A 97 0.79 -9.97 -2.88
CA CYS A 97 0.54 -8.56 -3.13
C CYS A 97 1.38 -8.07 -4.32
N PRO A 98 0.97 -6.99 -5.01
CA PRO A 98 1.61 -6.54 -6.25
C PRO A 98 3.11 -6.22 -6.10
N GLY A 99 3.52 -5.66 -4.95
CA GLY A 99 4.94 -5.40 -4.67
C GLY A 99 5.75 -6.68 -4.46
N THR A 100 5.18 -7.63 -3.71
CA THR A 100 5.81 -8.92 -3.45
C THR A 100 5.83 -9.83 -4.68
N SER A 101 4.85 -9.73 -5.58
CA SER A 101 4.85 -10.50 -6.83
C SER A 101 5.96 -10.04 -7.76
N VAL A 102 6.25 -8.74 -7.82
CA VAL A 102 7.40 -8.22 -8.57
C VAL A 102 8.71 -8.71 -7.94
N ALA A 103 8.85 -8.64 -6.61
CA ALA A 103 10.04 -9.15 -5.92
C ALA A 103 10.25 -10.67 -6.13
N ALA A 104 9.18 -11.47 -5.99
CA ALA A 104 9.21 -12.92 -6.18
C ALA A 104 9.47 -13.33 -7.63
N SER A 105 9.02 -12.52 -8.60
CA SER A 105 9.35 -12.74 -10.01
C SER A 105 10.85 -12.58 -10.28
N GLY A 106 11.52 -11.68 -9.56
CA GLY A 106 12.98 -11.52 -9.60
C GLY A 106 13.75 -12.69 -8.98
N GLU A 107 13.12 -13.47 -8.10
CA GLU A 107 13.69 -14.72 -7.56
C GLU A 107 13.54 -15.92 -8.51
N GLY A 108 12.80 -15.76 -9.62
CA GLY A 108 12.57 -16.82 -10.60
C GLY A 108 11.29 -17.65 -10.37
N HIS A 109 10.37 -17.21 -9.49
CA HIS A 109 9.09 -17.88 -9.31
C HIS A 109 8.17 -17.64 -10.51
N ARG A 110 7.90 -18.68 -11.30
CA ARG A 110 7.03 -18.60 -12.48
C ARG A 110 5.61 -18.16 -12.16
N ASP A 111 5.07 -18.57 -11.02
CA ASP A 111 3.71 -18.19 -10.58
C ASP A 111 3.60 -16.68 -10.34
N ALA A 112 4.66 -16.07 -9.81
CA ALA A 112 4.73 -14.63 -9.59
C ALA A 112 4.77 -13.84 -10.91
N MET A 113 5.44 -14.38 -11.95
CA MET A 113 5.48 -13.76 -13.28
C MET A 113 4.09 -13.69 -13.91
N VAL A 114 3.29 -14.75 -13.78
CA VAL A 114 1.90 -14.76 -14.28
C VAL A 114 1.07 -13.69 -13.56
N GLY A 115 1.26 -13.52 -12.26
CA GLY A 115 0.64 -12.44 -11.48
C GLY A 115 1.01 -11.05 -11.96
N VAL A 116 2.29 -10.81 -12.25
CA VAL A 116 2.77 -9.52 -12.78
C VAL A 116 2.13 -9.21 -14.13
N VAL A 117 2.07 -10.18 -15.05
CA VAL A 117 1.39 -10.02 -16.34
C VAL A 117 -0.10 -9.77 -16.14
N GLY A 118 -0.76 -10.53 -15.27
CA GLY A 118 -2.16 -10.33 -14.92
C GLY A 118 -2.45 -8.94 -14.35
N MET A 119 -1.57 -8.42 -13.49
CA MET A 119 -1.67 -7.05 -12.96
C MET A 119 -1.55 -6.01 -14.06
N LEU A 120 -0.60 -6.16 -14.98
CA LEU A 120 -0.40 -5.23 -16.10
C LEU A 120 -1.60 -5.25 -17.06
N CYS A 121 -2.10 -6.44 -17.40
CA CYS A 121 -3.29 -6.60 -18.23
C CYS A 121 -4.54 -6.02 -17.53
N GLY A 122 -4.71 -6.28 -16.23
CA GLY A 122 -5.81 -5.74 -15.43
C GLY A 122 -5.77 -4.22 -15.35
N ALA A 123 -4.58 -3.63 -15.14
CA ALA A 123 -4.39 -2.18 -15.16
C ALA A 123 -4.72 -1.58 -16.54
N GLY A 124 -4.25 -2.22 -17.62
CA GLY A 124 -4.58 -1.82 -18.99
C GLY A 124 -6.08 -1.88 -19.30
N ALA A 125 -6.73 -2.97 -18.91
CA ALA A 125 -8.18 -3.13 -19.05
C ALA A 125 -8.94 -2.08 -18.22
N TYR A 126 -8.50 -1.79 -17.00
CA TYR A 126 -9.09 -0.75 -16.17
C TYR A 126 -8.97 0.62 -16.83
N VAL A 127 -7.81 0.99 -17.39
CA VAL A 127 -7.63 2.27 -18.11
C VAL A 127 -8.56 2.36 -19.31
N ALA A 128 -8.72 1.28 -20.08
CA ALA A 128 -9.64 1.25 -21.22
C ALA A 128 -11.12 1.36 -20.82
N LEU A 129 -11.49 0.79 -19.66
CA LEU A 129 -12.86 0.80 -19.16
C LEU A 129 -13.19 2.03 -18.30
N PHE A 130 -12.17 2.75 -17.83
CA PHE A 130 -12.28 3.99 -17.05
C PHE A 130 -13.22 5.04 -17.64
N PRO A 131 -13.26 5.32 -18.98
CA PRO A 131 -14.26 6.22 -19.59
C PRO A 131 -15.72 5.81 -19.37
N LYS A 132 -16.01 4.52 -19.26
CA LYS A 132 -17.36 4.03 -18.98
C LYS A 132 -17.65 3.99 -17.48
N LEU A 133 -16.65 3.59 -16.69
CA LEU A 133 -16.74 3.56 -15.22
C LEU A 133 -16.94 4.96 -14.63
N GLN A 134 -16.26 5.98 -15.15
CA GLN A 134 -16.38 7.35 -14.62
C GLN A 134 -17.80 7.93 -14.79
N LEU A 135 -18.54 7.52 -15.83
CA LEU A 135 -19.94 7.89 -16.00
C LEU A 135 -20.83 7.26 -14.92
N PHE A 136 -20.53 6.01 -14.55
CA PHE A 136 -21.22 5.30 -13.46
C PHE A 136 -20.88 5.89 -12.08
N PHE A 137 -19.61 6.22 -11.83
CA PHE A 137 -19.19 6.80 -10.55
C PHE A 137 -19.63 8.25 -10.35
N LYS A 138 -19.84 9.03 -11.43
CA LYS A 138 -20.45 10.37 -11.35
C LYS A 138 -21.88 10.37 -10.80
N ALA A 139 -22.57 9.22 -10.79
CA ALA A 139 -23.92 9.09 -10.23
C ALA A 139 -23.92 8.95 -8.69
N PHE A 140 -22.76 8.68 -8.08
CA PHE A 140 -22.60 8.64 -6.63
C PHE A 140 -22.08 9.98 -6.12
N PRO A 141 -22.46 10.41 -4.89
CA PRO A 141 -21.95 11.64 -4.30
C PRO A 141 -20.42 11.60 -4.20
N ASP A 142 -19.73 12.42 -5.00
CA ASP A 142 -18.31 12.65 -4.85
C ASP A 142 -18.10 13.57 -3.65
N PHE A 143 -17.45 13.09 -2.60
CA PHE A 143 -17.00 13.91 -1.45
C PHE A 143 -15.85 14.88 -1.83
N GLY A 144 -15.74 15.29 -3.09
CA GLY A 144 -14.76 16.27 -3.57
C GLY A 144 -13.29 15.92 -3.27
N LYS A 145 -12.43 16.94 -3.27
CA LYS A 145 -11.04 16.87 -2.77
C LYS A 145 -11.00 17.07 -1.25
N VAL A 146 -11.88 16.44 -0.50
CA VAL A 146 -11.88 16.62 0.95
C VAL A 146 -10.82 15.70 1.55
N THR A 147 -9.70 16.29 1.96
CA THR A 147 -8.81 15.63 2.91
C THR A 147 -9.38 15.81 4.32
N LEU A 148 -9.28 14.80 5.18
CA LEU A 148 -9.68 14.85 6.59
C LEU A 148 -9.20 16.11 7.36
N PRO A 149 -8.03 16.71 7.07
CA PRO A 149 -7.59 17.98 7.66
C PRO A 149 -8.43 19.21 7.25
N GLN A 150 -9.01 19.22 6.05
CA GLN A 150 -9.78 20.35 5.52
C GLN A 150 -11.24 20.37 6.00
N LEU A 151 -11.76 19.25 6.50
CA LEU A 151 -13.10 19.18 7.10
C LEU A 151 -13.10 19.50 8.61
N THR A 152 -11.94 19.61 9.24
CA THR A 152 -11.79 19.68 10.72
C THR A 152 -10.99 20.91 11.20
N ASP A 153 -10.51 21.80 10.32
CA ASP A 153 -9.67 22.97 10.67
C ASP A 153 -8.52 22.64 11.63
N THR A 154 -7.94 21.44 11.51
CA THR A 154 -6.91 20.93 12.44
C THR A 154 -5.57 20.81 11.72
N PRO A 155 -4.45 21.23 12.33
CA PRO A 155 -3.14 21.10 11.71
C PRO A 155 -2.85 19.66 11.29
N THR A 156 -2.31 19.47 10.09
CA THR A 156 -1.91 18.18 9.49
C THR A 156 -1.09 17.32 10.45
N LEU A 157 -0.34 17.96 11.35
CA LEU A 157 0.44 17.32 12.40
C LEU A 157 -0.41 16.46 13.35
N VAL A 158 -1.62 16.91 13.72
CA VAL A 158 -2.52 16.17 14.64
C VAL A 158 -3.03 14.89 14.00
N TRP A 159 -3.33 14.92 12.69
CA TRP A 159 -3.75 13.73 11.95
C TRP A 159 -2.60 12.74 11.74
N VAL A 160 -1.38 13.23 11.48
CA VAL A 160 -0.19 12.39 11.39
C VAL A 160 0.11 11.72 12.74
N VAL A 161 0.04 12.48 13.84
CA VAL A 161 0.22 11.96 15.20
C VAL A 161 -0.92 11.00 15.57
N ALA A 162 -2.17 11.30 15.24
CA ALA A 162 -3.30 10.41 15.51
C ALA A 162 -3.19 9.09 14.75
N VAL A 163 -2.85 9.11 13.46
CA VAL A 163 -2.63 7.89 12.67
C VAL A 163 -1.42 7.12 13.19
N ALA A 164 -0.32 7.79 13.56
CA ALA A 164 0.85 7.15 14.16
C ALA A 164 0.52 6.52 15.53
N VAL A 165 -0.29 7.17 16.35
CA VAL A 165 -0.74 6.67 17.65
C VAL A 165 -1.70 5.50 17.47
N VAL A 166 -2.67 5.59 16.55
CA VAL A 166 -3.60 4.49 16.26
C VAL A 166 -2.84 3.29 15.70
N LEU A 167 -1.91 3.50 14.77
CA LEU A 167 -1.04 2.43 14.26
C LEU A 167 -0.18 1.84 15.39
N GLY A 168 0.40 2.68 16.27
CA GLY A 168 1.15 2.21 17.44
C GLY A 168 0.31 1.41 18.42
N ILE A 169 -0.94 1.82 18.67
CA ILE A 169 -1.91 1.11 19.52
C ILE A 169 -2.29 -0.22 18.87
N VAL A 170 -2.61 -0.23 17.57
CA VAL A 170 -2.93 -1.45 16.83
C VAL A 170 -1.74 -2.41 16.83
N LEU A 171 -0.52 -1.92 16.60
CA LEU A 171 0.69 -2.73 16.64
C LEU A 171 0.96 -3.32 18.03
N THR A 172 0.82 -2.53 19.10
CA THR A 172 1.00 -3.02 20.48
C THR A 172 -0.10 -3.98 20.93
N LEU A 173 -1.34 -3.78 20.49
CA LEU A 173 -2.44 -4.72 20.71
C LEU A 173 -2.20 -6.04 19.96
N LEU A 174 -1.76 -5.98 18.71
CA LEU A 174 -1.40 -7.16 17.93
C LEU A 174 -0.20 -7.90 18.53
N GLU A 175 0.75 -7.17 19.13
CA GLU A 175 1.82 -7.78 19.90
C GLU A 175 1.35 -8.48 21.17
N ARG A 176 0.38 -7.90 21.89
CA ARG A 176 -0.22 -8.55 23.06
C ARG A 176 -1.00 -9.81 22.67
N VAL A 177 -1.76 -9.75 21.57
CA VAL A 177 -2.54 -10.90 21.07
C VAL A 177 -1.62 -12.00 20.54
N GLY A 178 -0.58 -11.65 19.78
CA GLY A 178 0.43 -12.60 19.30
C GLY A 178 1.20 -13.27 20.44
N ARG A 179 1.53 -12.53 21.50
CA ARG A 179 2.19 -13.06 22.71
C ARG A 179 1.28 -13.98 23.52
N HIS A 180 -0.03 -13.70 23.56
CA HIS A 180 -1.03 -14.57 24.20
C HIS A 180 -1.20 -15.90 23.46
N MET A 181 -1.22 -15.91 22.13
CA MET A 181 -1.31 -17.15 21.36
C MET A 181 -0.03 -18.00 21.40
N ALA A 182 1.15 -17.36 21.47
CA ALA A 182 2.43 -18.05 21.63
C ALA A 182 2.58 -18.74 23.01
N SER A 183 1.77 -18.39 24.02
CA SER A 183 1.75 -19.06 25.34
C SER A 183 0.78 -20.24 25.45
N ARG A 184 0.01 -20.52 24.38
CA ARG A 184 -1.03 -21.58 24.34
C ARG A 184 -0.68 -22.78 23.45
N GLY A 185 0.47 -22.78 22.79
CA GLY A 185 1.02 -23.90 22.04
C GLY A 185 2.24 -24.46 22.73
#